data_AF-A0A016VST9-F1
#
_entry.id   AF-A0A016VST9-F1
#
_cell.length_a   1.000
_cell.length_b   1.000
_cell.length_c   1.000
_cell.angle_alpha   90.00
_cell.angle_beta   90.00
_cell.angle_gamma   90.00
#
_symmetry.space_group_name_H-M   'P 1'
#
loop_
_entity.id
_entity.type
_entity.pdbx_description
1 polymer ?
#
loop_
_entity_poly.entity_id
_entity_poly.type
_entity_poly.pdbx_seq_one_letter_code
_entity_poly.pdbx_strand_id
1 'polypeptide(L)'
;MLVASKQQGHSRSEFITEQLTTTQGELGLKGERDAFDTLFDYGPDKLAHVKTSLLAFCNKHLNKINLEVNDLETQFQDGVFLVLLMGLLEGYFVPLHAFHLQVTSYEEKVKNVGFAFKLMHDAGLPKPRSRIQDIANGDLKSTLRLLHLLFTKYKHV
;
A
#
# COMPACT_ATOMS: atom_id res chain seq x y z
N MET A 1 -10.34 2.42 43.44
CA MET A 1 -11.45 2.44 44.42
C MET A 1 -11.94 1.00 44.60
N LEU A 2 -12.16 0.50 45.82
CA LEU A 2 -12.53 -0.90 46.07
C LEU A 2 -14.04 -1.09 45.80
N VAL A 3 -14.40 -1.75 44.71
CA VAL A 3 -15.79 -2.13 44.44
C VAL A 3 -15.97 -3.63 44.70
N ALA A 4 -16.37 -3.95 45.93
CA ALA A 4 -16.80 -5.30 46.29
C ALA A 4 -18.26 -5.48 45.89
N SER A 5 -18.54 -6.40 44.96
CA SER A 5 -19.89 -6.88 44.68
C SER A 5 -19.99 -8.36 45.04
N LYS A 6 -20.95 -8.70 45.90
CA LYS A 6 -21.13 -10.01 46.53
C LYS A 6 -22.37 -10.68 45.95
N GLN A 7 -22.19 -11.77 45.20
CA GLN A 7 -23.27 -12.73 44.92
C GLN A 7 -22.82 -14.15 45.27
N GLN A 8 -23.53 -14.73 46.22
CA GLN A 8 -23.62 -16.16 46.57
C GLN A 8 -22.33 -17.01 46.57
N GLY A 9 -21.51 -16.82 47.61
CA GLY A 9 -20.89 -17.96 48.30
C GLY A 9 -19.44 -18.32 47.95
N HIS A 10 -18.81 -17.70 46.95
CA HIS A 10 -17.37 -17.88 46.71
C HIS A 10 -16.68 -16.54 46.45
N SER A 11 -15.97 -16.03 47.47
CA SER A 11 -15.16 -14.82 47.38
C SER A 11 -13.89 -15.11 46.59
N ARG A 12 -13.75 -14.53 45.39
CA ARG A 12 -12.48 -14.46 44.66
C ARG A 12 -12.09 -12.99 44.54
N SER A 13 -11.02 -12.61 45.22
CA SER A 13 -10.45 -11.26 45.17
C SER A 13 -9.47 -11.17 43.99
N GLU A 14 -9.81 -10.39 42.98
CA GLU A 14 -8.88 -9.99 41.91
C GLU A 14 -8.56 -8.50 42.04
N PHE A 15 -7.26 -8.19 42.04
CA PHE A 15 -6.75 -6.83 42.10
C PHE A 15 -6.82 -6.21 40.71
N ILE A 16 -7.71 -5.24 40.51
CA ILE A 16 -7.76 -4.42 39.29
C ILE A 16 -7.01 -3.13 39.59
N THR A 17 -5.84 -2.97 38.97
CA THR A 17 -5.09 -1.70 39.01
C THR A 17 -5.61 -0.81 37.89
N GLU A 18 -6.56 0.08 38.20
CA GLU A 18 -6.81 1.26 37.37
C GLU A 18 -5.60 2.19 37.47
N GLN A 19 -4.85 2.34 36.37
CA GLN A 19 -3.89 3.44 36.22
C GLN A 19 -4.56 4.58 35.45
N LEU A 20 -5.13 5.52 36.20
CA LEU A 20 -5.34 6.89 35.73
C LEU A 20 -4.01 7.63 35.91
N THR A 21 -3.22 7.73 34.85
CA THR A 21 -2.13 8.72 34.81
C THR A 21 -2.10 9.38 33.45
N THR A 22 -2.32 10.69 33.50
CA THR A 22 -2.28 11.60 32.37
C THR A 22 -0.90 11.53 31.70
N THR A 23 -0.87 11.08 30.44
CA THR A 23 0.22 11.38 29.50
C THR A 23 -0.44 11.72 28.17
N GLN A 24 -0.74 13.01 28.02
CA GLN A 24 -1.00 13.57 26.70
C GLN A 24 0.34 13.63 25.96
N GLY A 25 0.52 12.69 25.03
CA GLY A 25 1.66 12.63 24.14
C GLY A 25 1.55 11.43 23.21
N GLU A 26 1.20 11.71 21.96
CA GLU A 26 1.47 10.87 20.78
C GLU A 26 0.41 9.82 20.41
N LEU A 27 -0.71 10.35 19.93
CA LEU A 27 -1.30 10.02 18.63
C LEU A 27 -0.64 8.84 17.87
N GLY A 28 -1.35 7.72 17.86
CA GLY A 28 -1.41 6.82 16.72
C GLY A 28 -0.34 5.75 16.70
N LEU A 29 -0.78 4.53 17.01
CA LEU A 29 -0.39 3.26 16.39
C LEU A 29 0.29 3.44 15.01
N LYS A 30 1.59 3.75 14.99
CA LYS A 30 2.42 3.66 13.79
C LYS A 30 2.67 2.16 13.58
N GLY A 31 2.06 1.62 12.52
CA GLY A 31 2.09 0.21 12.17
C GLY A 31 3.51 -0.38 12.19
N GLU A 32 3.57 -1.70 12.43
CA GLU A 32 4.78 -2.52 12.36
C GLU A 32 5.79 -1.99 11.35
N ARG A 33 7.01 -1.67 11.80
CA ARG A 33 8.11 -1.33 10.89
C ARG A 33 8.34 -2.51 9.95
N ASP A 34 8.00 -2.33 8.68
CA ASP A 34 8.20 -3.34 7.65
C ASP A 34 9.66 -3.30 7.15
N ALA A 35 10.14 -4.36 6.49
CA ALA A 35 11.50 -4.38 5.91
C ALA A 35 11.78 -3.20 4.96
N PHE A 36 10.73 -2.63 4.36
CA PHE A 36 10.80 -1.40 3.57
C PHE A 36 11.13 -0.15 4.40
N ASP A 37 10.71 -0.06 5.67
CA ASP A 37 11.11 1.04 6.57
C ASP A 37 12.61 0.96 6.85
N THR A 38 13.12 -0.21 7.23
CA THR A 38 14.56 -0.42 7.46
C THR A 38 15.40 -0.19 6.20
N LEU A 39 14.91 -0.58 5.02
CA LEU A 39 15.56 -0.28 3.74
C LEU A 39 15.61 1.23 3.46
N PHE A 40 14.55 1.97 3.80
CA PHE A 40 14.53 3.42 3.65
C PHE A 40 15.47 4.12 4.63
N ASP A 41 15.51 3.67 5.89
CA ASP A 41 16.30 4.30 6.94
C ASP A 41 17.82 4.01 6.82
N TYR A 42 18.20 2.81 6.37
CA TYR A 42 19.60 2.34 6.43
C TYR A 42 20.16 1.83 5.10
N GLY A 43 19.39 1.81 4.01
CA GLY A 43 19.80 1.19 2.75
C GLY A 43 19.45 1.98 1.49
N PRO A 44 19.84 3.26 1.35
CA PRO A 44 19.56 4.06 0.16
C PRO A 44 20.10 3.43 -1.13
N ASP A 45 21.29 2.82 -1.10
CA ASP A 45 21.85 2.08 -2.24
C ASP A 45 20.99 0.88 -2.65
N LYS A 46 20.52 0.09 -1.67
CA LYS A 46 19.64 -1.04 -1.94
C LYS A 46 18.28 -0.56 -2.45
N LEU A 47 17.77 0.53 -1.89
CA LEU A 47 16.53 1.16 -2.34
C LEU A 47 16.64 1.61 -3.79
N ALA A 48 17.75 2.26 -4.18
CA ALA A 48 18.01 2.66 -5.56
C ALA A 48 18.01 1.44 -6.50
N HIS A 49 18.70 0.36 -6.10
CA HIS A 49 18.72 -0.89 -6.88
C HIS A 49 17.33 -1.51 -7.03
N VAL A 50 16.52 -1.51 -5.97
CA VAL A 50 15.12 -1.98 -5.99
C VAL A 50 14.28 -1.10 -6.90
N LYS A 51 14.40 0.24 -6.81
CA LYS A 51 13.71 1.18 -7.71
C LYS A 51 14.03 0.89 -9.16
N THR A 52 15.31 0.78 -9.52
CA THR A 52 15.74 0.48 -10.90
C THR A 52 15.20 -0.87 -11.38
N SER A 53 15.20 -1.90 -10.53
CA SER A 53 14.67 -3.22 -10.86
C SER A 53 13.15 -3.19 -11.09
N LEU A 54 12.41 -2.47 -10.23
CA LEU A 54 10.96 -2.29 -10.39
C LEU A 54 10.61 -1.46 -11.63
N LEU A 55 11.42 -0.45 -11.95
CA LEU A 55 11.26 0.36 -13.16
C LEU A 55 11.48 -0.48 -14.42
N ALA A 56 12.55 -1.28 -14.46
CA ALA A 56 12.81 -2.21 -15.55
C ALA A 56 11.69 -3.23 -15.71
N PHE A 57 11.14 -3.74 -14.60
CA PHE A 57 9.97 -4.62 -14.61
C PHE A 57 8.73 -3.92 -15.21
N CYS A 58 8.39 -2.72 -14.73
CA CYS A 58 7.26 -1.96 -15.27
C CYS A 58 7.43 -1.71 -16.77
N ASN A 59 8.63 -1.28 -17.20
CA ASN A 59 8.94 -1.06 -18.62
C ASN A 59 8.87 -2.33 -19.46
N LYS A 60 9.31 -3.49 -18.95
CA LYS A 60 9.16 -4.79 -19.65
C LYS A 60 7.70 -5.06 -20.02
N HIS A 61 6.76 -4.73 -19.14
CA HIS A 61 5.32 -4.95 -19.39
C HIS A 61 4.71 -3.79 -20.19
N LEU A 62 4.95 -2.54 -19.80
CA LEU A 62 4.36 -1.35 -20.41
C LEU A 62 4.86 -1.09 -21.84
N ASN A 63 6.08 -1.51 -22.18
CA ASN A 63 6.60 -1.39 -23.54
C ASN A 63 5.80 -2.24 -24.55
N LYS A 64 5.05 -3.26 -24.09
CA LYS A 64 4.10 -4.01 -24.95
C LYS A 64 2.99 -3.14 -25.53
N ILE A 65 2.70 -2.02 -24.89
CA ILE A 65 1.70 -1.02 -25.33
C ILE A 65 2.37 0.31 -25.71
N ASN A 66 3.68 0.31 -25.97
CA ASN A 66 4.49 1.50 -26.27
C ASN A 66 4.45 2.58 -25.19
N LEU A 67 4.31 2.18 -23.91
CA LEU A 67 4.44 3.07 -22.77
C LEU A 67 5.77 2.84 -22.07
N GLU A 68 6.41 3.93 -21.68
CA GLU A 68 7.64 3.92 -20.91
C GLU A 68 7.47 4.74 -19.63
N VAL A 69 7.99 4.18 -18.54
CA VAL A 69 8.09 4.80 -17.24
C VAL A 69 9.54 5.16 -16.98
N ASN A 70 9.74 6.45 -16.73
CA ASN A 70 11.01 7.03 -16.31
C ASN A 70 11.02 7.32 -14.81
N ASP A 71 9.85 7.59 -14.22
CA ASP A 71 9.74 7.93 -12.81
C ASP A 71 8.56 7.20 -12.14
N LEU A 72 8.90 6.32 -11.19
CA LEU A 72 7.90 5.52 -10.47
C LEU A 72 7.08 6.34 -9.46
N GLU A 73 7.56 7.50 -9.04
CA GLU A 73 6.94 8.31 -7.98
C GLU A 73 5.78 9.13 -8.55
N THR A 74 6.07 9.82 -9.64
CA THR A 74 5.14 10.75 -10.27
C THR A 74 4.22 10.06 -11.27
N GLN A 75 4.67 9.06 -12.01
CA GLN A 75 3.82 8.43 -13.03
C GLN A 75 2.80 7.46 -12.42
N PHE A 76 3.06 6.92 -11.23
CA PHE A 76 2.13 5.99 -10.57
C PHE A 76 1.06 6.68 -9.73
N GLN A 77 1.23 7.96 -9.39
CA GLN A 77 0.29 8.70 -8.54
C GLN A 77 -1.11 8.82 -9.16
N ASP A 78 -1.20 8.84 -10.50
CA ASP A 78 -2.46 8.99 -11.23
C ASP A 78 -3.23 7.66 -11.36
N GLY A 79 -2.63 6.56 -10.92
CA GLY A 79 -3.22 5.22 -10.93
C GLY A 79 -3.35 4.57 -12.32
N VAL A 80 -3.26 5.35 -13.41
CA VAL A 80 -3.37 4.86 -14.80
C VAL A 80 -2.34 3.77 -15.09
N PHE A 81 -1.07 4.04 -14.77
CA PHE A 81 0.00 3.06 -14.98
C PHE A 81 -0.20 1.79 -14.14
N LEU A 82 -0.75 1.90 -12.92
CA LEU A 82 -1.08 0.73 -12.10
C LEU A 82 -2.17 -0.13 -12.73
N VAL A 83 -3.24 0.50 -13.22
CA VAL A 83 -4.35 -0.19 -13.88
C VAL A 83 -3.87 -0.91 -15.14
N LEU A 84 -3.11 -0.21 -15.99
CA LEU A 84 -2.55 -0.78 -17.21
C LEU A 84 -1.57 -1.92 -16.91
N LEU A 85 -0.68 -1.71 -15.93
CA LEU A 85 0.26 -2.74 -15.50
C LEU A 85 -0.49 -3.99 -15.02
N MET A 86 -1.55 -3.84 -14.21
CA MET A 86 -2.37 -4.95 -13.74
C MET A 86 -2.98 -5.76 -14.89
N GLY A 87 -3.56 -5.09 -15.90
CA GLY A 87 -4.07 -5.79 -17.07
C GLY A 87 -2.98 -6.55 -17.83
N LEU A 88 -1.81 -5.92 -18.02
CA LEU A 88 -0.67 -6.53 -18.71
C LEU A 88 -0.06 -7.72 -17.97
N LEU A 89 -0.14 -7.71 -16.63
CA LEU A 89 0.33 -8.80 -15.78
C LEU A 89 -0.62 -10.01 -15.81
N GLU A 90 -1.92 -9.75 -15.79
CA GLU A 90 -2.95 -10.78 -15.87
C GLU A 90 -3.22 -11.24 -17.32
N GLY A 91 -2.69 -10.52 -18.31
CA GLY A 91 -2.87 -10.85 -19.72
C GLY A 91 -4.21 -10.44 -20.31
N TYR A 92 -4.96 -9.55 -19.64
CA TYR A 92 -6.19 -8.95 -20.18
C TYR A 92 -6.02 -7.45 -20.44
N PHE A 93 -6.76 -6.94 -21.41
CA PHE A 93 -6.77 -5.50 -21.67
C PHE A 93 -7.80 -4.82 -20.76
N VAL A 94 -7.36 -3.82 -20.00
CA VAL A 94 -8.30 -3.01 -19.22
C VAL A 94 -8.95 -1.98 -20.15
N PRO A 95 -10.29 -1.96 -20.26
CA PRO A 95 -10.95 -0.96 -21.08
C PRO A 95 -10.63 0.46 -20.61
N LEU A 96 -10.15 1.30 -21.52
CA LEU A 96 -9.76 2.69 -21.25
C LEU A 96 -10.94 3.57 -20.79
N HIS A 97 -12.18 3.15 -21.01
CA HIS A 97 -13.37 3.84 -20.52
C HIS A 97 -13.67 3.55 -19.04
N ALA A 98 -13.03 2.55 -18.43
CA ALA A 98 -13.25 2.17 -17.03
C ALA A 98 -12.48 3.05 -16.04
N PHE A 99 -11.52 3.84 -16.52
CA PHE A 99 -10.68 4.71 -15.69
C PHE A 99 -10.35 6.00 -16.46
N HIS A 100 -9.90 7.02 -15.73
CA HIS A 100 -9.59 8.32 -16.32
C HIS A 100 -8.14 8.35 -16.79
N LEU A 101 -7.91 8.40 -18.11
CA LEU A 101 -6.56 8.52 -18.70
C LEU A 101 -5.90 9.86 -18.39
N GLN A 102 -6.68 10.94 -18.44
CA GLN A 102 -6.22 12.28 -18.09
C GLN A 102 -6.78 12.65 -16.72
N VAL A 103 -6.02 12.36 -15.68
CA VAL A 103 -6.42 12.70 -14.33
C VAL A 103 -6.16 14.18 -14.07
N THR A 104 -7.23 14.93 -13.79
CA THR A 104 -7.14 16.37 -13.50
C THR A 104 -7.42 16.68 -12.05
N SER A 105 -8.21 15.83 -11.38
CA SER A 105 -8.62 16.01 -9.99
C SER A 105 -8.10 14.91 -9.07
N TYR A 106 -7.87 15.25 -7.81
CA TYR A 106 -7.44 14.26 -6.79
C TYR A 106 -8.44 13.10 -6.64
N GLU A 107 -9.74 13.37 -6.70
CA GLU A 107 -10.77 12.32 -6.65
C GLU A 107 -10.63 11.31 -7.80
N GLU A 108 -10.28 11.76 -9.00
CA GLU A 108 -10.04 10.88 -10.15
C GLU A 108 -8.79 10.00 -9.91
N LYS A 109 -7.72 10.56 -9.30
CA LYS A 109 -6.53 9.78 -8.90
C LYS A 109 -6.92 8.65 -7.96
N VAL A 110 -7.65 8.99 -6.89
CA VAL A 110 -8.09 8.02 -5.88
C VAL A 110 -9.00 6.96 -6.49
N LYS A 111 -9.89 7.32 -7.42
CA LYS A 111 -10.74 6.36 -8.14
C LYS A 111 -9.91 5.41 -9.01
N ASN A 112 -8.95 5.92 -9.77
CA ASN A 112 -8.07 5.09 -10.60
C ASN A 112 -7.21 4.13 -9.76
N VAL A 113 -6.60 4.63 -8.69
CA VAL A 113 -5.83 3.80 -7.75
C VAL A 113 -6.73 2.77 -7.08
N GLY A 114 -7.93 3.17 -6.65
CA GLY A 114 -8.92 2.26 -6.08
C GLY A 114 -9.34 1.15 -7.05
N PHE A 115 -9.48 1.49 -8.33
CA PHE A 115 -9.75 0.50 -9.38
C PHE A 115 -8.59 -0.48 -9.55
N ALA A 116 -7.34 0.01 -9.59
CA ALA A 116 -6.16 -0.86 -9.64
C ALA A 116 -6.11 -1.82 -8.43
N PHE A 117 -6.44 -1.34 -7.23
CA PHE A 117 -6.49 -2.17 -6.02
C PHE A 117 -7.57 -3.25 -6.09
N LYS A 118 -8.71 -2.94 -6.72
CA LYS A 118 -9.76 -3.93 -6.96
C LYS A 118 -9.28 -5.02 -7.91
N LEU A 119 -8.61 -4.64 -9.01
CA LEU A 119 -7.99 -5.60 -9.92
C LEU A 119 -6.94 -6.47 -9.22
N MET A 120 -6.15 -5.91 -8.31
CA MET A 120 -5.18 -6.68 -7.50
C MET A 120 -5.88 -7.69 -6.60
N HIS A 121 -6.99 -7.29 -5.98
CA HIS A 121 -7.79 -8.19 -5.14
C HIS A 121 -8.39 -9.33 -5.97
N ASP A 122 -8.93 -9.02 -7.15
CA ASP A 122 -9.52 -10.01 -8.06
C ASP A 122 -8.45 -10.96 -8.63
N ALA A 123 -7.21 -10.49 -8.83
CA ALA A 123 -6.05 -11.31 -9.17
C ALA A 123 -5.52 -12.17 -7.99
N GLY A 124 -6.17 -12.12 -6.82
CA GLY A 124 -5.79 -12.90 -5.64
C GLY A 124 -4.49 -12.41 -4.98
N LEU A 125 -4.16 -11.12 -5.09
CA LEU A 125 -3.10 -10.53 -4.30
C LEU A 125 -3.60 -10.24 -2.87
N PRO A 126 -2.74 -10.43 -1.85
CA PRO A 126 -3.08 -10.01 -0.50
C PRO A 126 -3.34 -8.51 -0.48
N LYS A 127 -4.33 -8.09 0.31
CA LYS A 127 -4.71 -6.68 0.42
C LYS A 127 -3.48 -5.83 0.75
N PRO A 128 -3.14 -4.82 -0.08
CA PRO A 128 -1.98 -3.98 0.20
C PRO A 128 -2.14 -3.27 1.56
N ARG A 129 -1.07 -3.21 2.35
CA ARG A 129 -1.02 -2.41 3.59
C ARG A 129 -1.11 -0.90 3.30
N SER A 130 -0.70 -0.47 2.10
CA SER A 130 -0.76 0.92 1.64
C SER A 130 -2.19 1.37 1.38
N ARG A 131 -2.54 2.60 1.76
CA ARG A 131 -3.85 3.17 1.43
C ARG A 131 -3.82 3.72 0.02
N ILE A 132 -4.96 3.68 -0.66
CA ILE A 132 -5.14 4.28 -1.99
C ILE A 132 -4.80 5.77 -2.01
N GLN A 133 -5.01 6.46 -0.88
CA GLN A 133 -4.69 7.88 -0.71
C GLN A 133 -3.19 8.14 -0.67
N ASP A 134 -2.40 7.24 -0.07
CA ASP A 134 -0.94 7.39 0.01
C ASP A 134 -0.33 7.34 -1.39
N ILE A 135 -0.82 6.42 -2.23
CA ILE A 135 -0.42 6.31 -3.63
C ILE A 135 -0.85 7.54 -4.43
N ALA A 136 -2.10 7.99 -4.27
CA ALA A 136 -2.62 9.17 -4.95
C ALA A 136 -1.91 10.48 -4.55
N ASN A 137 -1.33 10.51 -3.34
CA ASN A 137 -0.48 11.60 -2.84
C ASN A 137 0.98 11.51 -3.32
N GLY A 138 1.36 10.45 -4.03
CA GLY A 138 2.74 10.25 -4.49
C GLY A 138 3.69 9.76 -3.39
N ASP A 139 3.19 9.07 -2.36
CA ASP A 139 4.05 8.48 -1.33
C ASP A 139 4.90 7.36 -1.93
N LEU A 140 6.19 7.66 -2.15
CA LEU A 140 7.16 6.73 -2.73
C LEU A 140 7.22 5.41 -1.96
N LYS A 141 7.21 5.45 -0.61
CA LYS A 141 7.34 4.24 0.22
C LYS A 141 6.17 3.29 -0.02
N SER A 142 4.95 3.81 -0.09
CA SER A 142 3.74 3.05 -0.40
C SER A 142 3.74 2.53 -1.82
N THR A 143 4.13 3.35 -2.80
CA THR A 143 4.20 2.94 -4.21
C THR A 143 5.21 1.82 -4.42
N LEU A 144 6.42 1.93 -3.84
CA LEU A 144 7.41 0.86 -3.96
C LEU A 144 6.98 -0.44 -3.28
N ARG A 145 6.32 -0.37 -2.13
CA ARG A 145 5.76 -1.56 -1.47
C ARG A 145 4.75 -2.26 -2.37
N LEU A 146 3.86 -1.50 -2.99
CA LEU A 146 2.85 -2.02 -3.91
C LEU A 146 3.50 -2.65 -5.15
N LEU A 147 4.44 -1.95 -5.77
CA LEU A 147 5.19 -2.44 -6.93
C LEU A 147 6.03 -3.67 -6.60
N HIS A 148 6.65 -3.72 -5.43
CA HIS A 148 7.39 -4.88 -4.97
C HIS A 148 6.49 -6.11 -4.74
N LEU A 149 5.26 -5.88 -4.23
CA LEU A 149 4.27 -6.95 -4.09
C LEU A 149 3.90 -7.52 -5.47
N LEU A 150 3.64 -6.66 -6.46
CA LEU A 150 3.41 -7.06 -7.84
C LEU A 150 4.61 -7.81 -8.41
N PHE A 151 5.80 -7.25 -8.28
CA PHE A 151 7.04 -7.88 -8.75
C PHE A 151 7.22 -9.26 -8.14
N THR A 152 7.03 -9.43 -6.83
CA THR A 152 7.21 -10.74 -6.16
C THR A 152 6.23 -11.79 -6.68
N LYS A 153 4.99 -11.38 -6.94
CA LYS A 153 3.93 -12.25 -7.48
C LYS A 153 4.17 -12.62 -8.94
N TYR A 154 4.56 -11.63 -9.77
CA TYR A 154 4.64 -11.76 -11.23
C TYR A 154 6.08 -11.84 -11.76
N LYS A 155 7.10 -12.01 -10.91
CA LYS A 155 8.50 -12.17 -11.34
C LYS A 155 8.73 -13.34 -12.30
N HIS A 156 7.80 -14.31 -12.33
CA HIS A 156 7.85 -15.49 -13.18
C HIS A 156 7.13 -15.33 -14.52
N VAL A 157 6.49 -14.17 -14.75
CA VAL A 157 5.76 -13.82 -15.98
C VAL A 157 6.62 -12.93 -16.89
#